data_AF-A0A1G8BMM8-F1
#
_entry.id   AF-A0A1G8BMM8-F1
#
_cell.length_a   1.000
_cell.length_b   1.000
_cell.length_c   1.000
_cell.angle_alpha   90.00
_cell.angle_beta   90.00
_cell.angle_gamma   90.00
#
_symmetry.space_group_name_H-M   'P 1'
#
loop_
_entity.id
_entity.type
_entity.pdbx_description
1 polymer ?
#
loop_
_entity_poly.entity_id
_entity_poly.type
_entity_poly.pdbx_seq_one_letter_code
_entity_poly.pdbx_strand_id
1 'polypeptide(L)'
;MKGACLVDAENDKKRTTVTIYGQQYTIKGDEPPEHVLGVAEYLDQKMKEFKEHNPYLDTTRLAVLTALNVVDEYIKLQEKLDRYENEGRTDVDGERG
;
A
#
# COMPACT_ATOMS: atom_id res chain seq x y z
N MET A 1 25.15 -41.10 5.94
CA MET A 1 25.49 -39.81 5.29
C MET A 1 24.21 -39.02 5.12
N LYS A 2 24.17 -37.80 5.67
CA LYS A 2 22.99 -36.94 5.77
C LYS A 2 22.53 -36.52 4.35
N GLY A 3 21.27 -36.78 4.03
CA GLY A 3 20.60 -36.21 2.87
C GLY A 3 20.48 -34.71 3.10
N ALA A 4 21.20 -33.94 2.30
CA ALA A 4 21.07 -32.49 2.25
C ALA A 4 19.68 -32.17 1.69
N CYS A 5 18.82 -31.61 2.53
CA CYS A 5 17.62 -30.92 2.09
C CYS A 5 18.10 -29.69 1.33
N LEU A 6 18.01 -29.73 -0.01
CA LEU A 6 18.06 -28.52 -0.83
C LEU A 6 16.77 -27.77 -0.51
N VAL A 7 16.85 -26.81 0.41
CA VAL A 7 15.79 -25.82 0.58
C VAL A 7 15.94 -24.83 -0.57
N ASP A 8 15.04 -24.94 -1.54
CA ASP A 8 14.95 -24.08 -2.70
C ASP A 8 14.91 -22.60 -2.28
N ALA A 9 15.88 -21.83 -2.75
CA ALA A 9 16.05 -20.41 -2.46
C ALA A 9 15.13 -19.50 -3.31
N GLU A 10 13.86 -19.89 -3.48
CA GLU A 10 12.87 -19.16 -4.32
C GLU A 10 11.62 -18.66 -3.56
N ASN A 11 11.54 -18.79 -2.23
CA ASN A 11 10.26 -18.62 -1.53
C ASN A 11 10.30 -17.89 -0.16
N ASP A 12 11.05 -16.79 -0.02
CA ASP A 12 10.94 -15.91 1.17
C ASP A 12 9.71 -14.96 1.10
N LYS A 13 8.77 -15.21 0.18
CA LYS A 13 7.50 -14.48 0.14
C LYS A 13 6.66 -14.88 1.34
N LYS A 14 6.51 -13.95 2.28
CA LYS A 14 5.67 -14.11 3.46
C LYS A 14 4.21 -14.16 3.03
N ARG A 15 3.47 -15.13 3.58
CA ARG A 15 2.03 -15.28 3.36
C ARG A 15 1.32 -14.68 4.55
N THR A 16 0.55 -13.61 4.32
CA THR A 16 -0.23 -12.95 5.35
C THR A 16 -1.69 -13.03 4.99
N THR A 17 -2.50 -13.53 5.93
CA THR A 17 -3.95 -13.58 5.79
C THR A 17 -4.54 -12.35 6.46
N VAL A 18 -5.38 -11.63 5.74
CA VAL A 18 -6.06 -10.42 6.23
C VAL A 18 -7.56 -10.52 5.99
N THR A 19 -8.34 -9.76 6.75
CA THR A 19 -9.78 -9.66 6.57
C THR A 19 -10.13 -8.22 6.22
N ILE A 20 -10.77 -8.02 5.07
CA ILE A 20 -11.16 -6.71 4.55
C ILE A 20 -12.66 -6.78 4.26
N TYR A 21 -13.44 -5.93 4.92
CA TYR A 21 -14.89 -5.84 4.77
C TYR A 21 -15.60 -7.19 4.95
N GLY A 22 -15.16 -7.98 5.94
CA GLY A 22 -15.68 -9.32 6.23
C GLY A 22 -15.26 -10.42 5.26
N GLN A 23 -14.43 -10.11 4.27
CA GLN A 23 -13.88 -11.09 3.33
C GLN A 23 -12.41 -11.37 3.63
N GLN A 24 -12.01 -12.64 3.57
CA GLN A 24 -10.65 -13.07 3.89
C GLN A 24 -9.80 -13.14 2.62
N TYR A 25 -8.62 -12.51 2.67
CA TYR A 25 -7.65 -12.46 1.57
C TYR A 25 -6.31 -13.02 2.04
N THR A 26 -5.64 -13.80 1.19
CA THR A 26 -4.26 -14.27 1.44
C THR A 26 -3.31 -13.54 0.52
N ILE A 27 -2.49 -12.66 1.09
CA ILE A 27 -1.51 -11.86 0.38
C ILE A 27 -0.15 -12.56 0.48
N LYS A 28 0.55 -12.68 -0.65
CA LYS A 28 1.94 -13.15 -0.70
C LYS A 28 2.81 -11.97 -1.08
N GLY A 29 3.79 -11.62 -0.25
CA GLY A 29 4.68 -10.49 -0.51
C GLY A 29 5.94 -10.54 0.36
N ASP A 30 6.85 -9.64 0.06
CA ASP A 30 8.14 -9.54 0.78
C ASP A 30 8.01 -8.67 2.05
N GLU A 31 6.94 -7.86 2.12
CA GLU A 31 6.58 -7.02 3.25
C GLU A 31 6.33 -7.81 4.53
N PRO A 32 6.66 -7.26 5.71
CA PRO A 32 6.41 -7.92 6.97
C PRO A 32 4.89 -8.05 7.22
N PRO A 33 4.44 -9.11 7.90
CA PRO A 33 3.02 -9.33 8.17
C PRO A 33 2.34 -8.16 8.86
N GLU A 34 3.03 -7.49 9.77
CA GLU A 34 2.56 -6.30 10.49
C GLU A 34 2.20 -5.15 9.54
N HIS A 35 3.02 -4.90 8.52
CA HIS A 35 2.75 -3.87 7.52
C HIS A 35 1.51 -4.23 6.70
N VAL A 36 1.43 -5.47 6.23
CA VAL A 36 0.28 -5.95 5.45
C VAL A 36 -1.02 -5.89 6.26
N LEU A 37 -0.98 -6.22 7.55
CA LEU A 37 -2.11 -6.08 8.46
C LEU A 37 -2.53 -4.62 8.62
N GLY A 38 -1.58 -3.71 8.85
CA GLY A 38 -1.88 -2.27 8.97
C GLY A 38 -2.49 -1.68 7.69
N VAL A 39 -1.99 -2.07 6.51
CA VAL A 39 -2.56 -1.66 5.22
C VAL A 39 -3.99 -2.17 5.07
N ALA A 40 -4.25 -3.43 5.44
CA ALA A 40 -5.60 -4.01 5.37
C ALA A 40 -6.58 -3.34 6.33
N GLU A 41 -6.15 -3.03 7.55
CA GLU A 41 -6.97 -2.32 8.55
C GLU A 41 -7.30 -0.89 8.08
N TYR A 42 -6.32 -0.18 7.53
CA TYR A 42 -6.53 1.15 6.96
C TYR A 42 -7.57 1.12 5.82
N LEU A 43 -7.45 0.14 4.92
CA LEU A 43 -8.39 -0.01 3.81
C LEU A 43 -9.80 -0.37 4.30
N ASP A 44 -9.91 -1.26 5.28
CA ASP A 44 -11.20 -1.64 5.90
C ASP A 44 -11.89 -0.43 6.55
N GLN A 45 -11.14 0.42 7.25
CA GLN A 45 -11.66 1.64 7.84
C GLN A 45 -12.17 2.63 6.78
N LYS A 46 -11.39 2.89 5.72
CA LYS A 46 -11.80 3.76 4.61
C LYS A 46 -13.05 3.25 3.90
N MET A 47 -13.16 1.93 3.69
CA MET A 47 -14.36 1.33 3.10
C MET A 47 -15.59 1.55 4.00
N LYS A 48 -15.47 1.40 5.32
CA LYS A 48 -16.56 1.66 6.26
C LYS A 48 -17.00 3.13 6.22
N GLU A 49 -16.05 4.06 6.24
CA GLU A 49 -16.32 5.50 6.15
C GLU A 49 -17.08 5.86 4.86
N PHE A 50 -16.63 5.34 3.72
CA PHE A 50 -17.32 5.59 2.45
C PHE A 50 -18.69 4.92 2.36
N LYS A 51 -18.90 3.80 3.05
CA LYS A 51 -20.22 3.15 3.12
C LYS A 51 -21.22 3.97 3.90
N GLU A 52 -20.79 4.64 4.97
CA GLU A 52 -21.65 5.55 5.75
C GLU A 52 -22.14 6.73 4.89
N HIS A 53 -21.26 7.28 4.05
CA HIS A 53 -21.60 8.40 3.15
C HIS A 53 -22.34 7.95 1.89
N ASN A 54 -22.12 6.72 1.42
CA ASN A 54 -22.67 6.19 0.17
C ASN A 54 -23.32 4.80 0.39
N PRO A 55 -24.47 4.74 1.07
CA PRO A 55 -25.08 3.46 1.48
C PRO A 55 -25.51 2.59 0.30
N TYR A 56 -25.76 3.17 -0.88
CA TYR A 56 -26.22 2.46 -2.07
C TYR A 56 -25.13 1.75 -2.88
N LEU A 57 -23.85 1.98 -2.58
CA LEU A 57 -22.75 1.33 -3.30
C LEU A 57 -22.63 -0.13 -2.85
N ASP A 58 -22.50 -1.04 -3.83
CA ASP A 58 -22.12 -2.42 -3.55
C ASP A 58 -20.65 -2.50 -3.11
N THR A 59 -20.29 -3.57 -2.43
CA THR A 59 -18.95 -3.77 -1.85
C THR A 59 -17.83 -3.69 -2.89
N THR A 60 -18.08 -4.14 -4.12
CA THR A 60 -17.06 -4.11 -5.18
C THR A 60 -16.78 -2.67 -5.62
N ARG A 61 -17.83 -1.89 -5.91
CA ARG A 61 -17.67 -0.47 -6.27
C ARG A 61 -17.07 0.34 -5.13
N LEU A 62 -17.45 0.04 -3.89
CA LEU A 62 -16.88 0.64 -2.68
C LEU A 62 -15.38 0.35 -2.57
N ALA A 63 -14.95 -0.89 -2.81
CA ALA A 63 -13.54 -1.28 -2.79
C ALA A 63 -12.75 -0.56 -3.88
N VAL A 64 -13.28 -0.49 -5.11
CA VAL A 64 -12.65 0.24 -6.21
C VAL A 64 -12.55 1.74 -5.93
N LEU A 65 -13.60 2.36 -5.40
CA LEU A 65 -13.58 3.78 -4.99
C LEU A 65 -12.52 4.03 -3.92
N THR A 66 -12.41 3.12 -2.96
CA THR A 66 -11.41 3.19 -1.89
C THR A 66 -10.00 3.09 -2.46
N ALA A 67 -9.75 2.10 -3.34
CA ALA A 67 -8.47 1.94 -4.00
C ALA A 67 -8.08 3.18 -4.83
N LEU A 68 -9.03 3.75 -5.58
CA LEU A 68 -8.82 4.98 -6.35
C LEU A 68 -8.43 6.16 -5.46
N ASN A 69 -9.12 6.33 -4.32
CA ASN A 69 -8.81 7.41 -3.37
C ASN A 69 -7.40 7.24 -2.78
N VAL A 70 -7.02 6.02 -2.36
CA VAL A 70 -5.69 5.75 -1.79
C VAL A 70 -4.57 5.97 -2.82
N VAL A 71 -4.79 5.53 -4.06
CA VAL A 71 -3.81 5.73 -5.14
C VAL A 71 -3.66 7.21 -5.51
N ASP A 72 -4.76 7.97 -5.54
CA ASP A 72 -4.71 9.43 -5.76
C ASP A 72 -3.92 10.15 -4.66
N GLU A 73 -4.13 9.77 -3.39
CA GLU A 73 -3.35 10.30 -2.25
C GLU A 73 -1.86 9.97 -2.39
N TYR A 74 -1.52 8.74 -2.80
CA TYR A 74 -0.14 8.33 -3.05
C TYR A 74 0.51 9.13 -4.18
N ILE A 75 -0.16 9.28 -5.33
CA ILE A 75 0.37 10.02 -6.48
C ILE A 75 0.61 11.49 -6.09
N LYS A 76 -0.36 12.14 -5.43
CA LYS A 76 -0.21 13.52 -4.95
C LYS A 76 0.95 13.67 -3.97
N LEU A 77 1.23 12.65 -3.15
CA LEU A 77 2.37 12.66 -2.24
C LEU A 77 3.69 12.54 -3.00
N GLN A 78 3.79 11.66 -4.00
CA GLN A 78 4.96 11.55 -4.87
C GLN A 78 5.24 12.87 -5.61
N GLU A 79 4.22 13.48 -6.22
CA GLU A 79 4.39 14.78 -6.91
C GLU A 79 4.86 15.90 -5.97
N LYS A 80 4.45 15.86 -4.69
CA LYS A 80 4.94 16.82 -3.69
C LYS A 80 6.41 16.56 -3.38
N LEU A 81 6.82 15.31 -3.15
CA LEU A 81 8.22 14.94 -2.92
C LEU A 81 9.10 15.36 -4.09
N ASP A 82 8.69 15.05 -5.32
CA ASP A 82 9.42 15.43 -6.53
C ASP A 82 9.58 16.95 -6.68
N ARG A 83 8.55 17.72 -6.29
CA ARG A 83 8.65 19.20 -6.26
C ARG A 83 9.68 19.66 -5.24
N TYR A 84 9.63 19.15 -4.00
CA TYR A 84 10.59 19.53 -2.96
C TYR A 84 12.03 19.15 -3.31
N GLU A 85 12.24 17.98 -3.93
CA GLU A 85 13.56 17.55 -4.40
C GLU A 85 14.12 18.43 -5.53
N ASN A 86 13.25 18.95 -6.40
CA ASN A 86 13.65 19.85 -7.48
C ASN A 86 13.85 21.29 -7.00
N GLU A 87 13.05 21.77 -6.05
CA GLU A 87 13.22 23.09 -5.41
C GLU A 87 14.52 23.16 -4.60
N GLY A 88 14.92 22.07 -3.93
CA GLY A 88 16.21 21.99 -3.22
C GLY A 88 17.46 22.01 -4.13
N ARG A 89 17.30 21.91 -5.46
CA ARG A 89 18.42 22.01 -6.43
C ARG A 89 18.57 23.40 -7.03
N THR A 90 17.57 24.28 -6.95
CA THR A 90 17.61 25.58 -7.63
C THR A 90 18.36 26.68 -6.87
N ASP A 91 18.80 26.41 -5.64
CA ASP A 91 19.41 27.43 -4.77
C ASP A 91 20.95 27.37 -4.70
N VAL A 92 21.61 26.43 -5.41
CA VAL A 92 23.07 26.22 -5.29
C VAL A 92 23.91 26.87 -6.40
N ASP A 93 23.28 27.39 -7.47
CA ASP A 93 24.01 27.98 -8.62
C ASP A 93 24.06 29.53 -8.61
N GLY A 94 23.72 30.17 -7.48
CA GLY A 94 23.51 31.62 -7.40
C GLY A 94 24.62 32.47 -6.73
N GLU A 95 25.72 31.89 -6.25
CA GLU A 95 26.82 32.68 -5.63
C GLU A 95 28.18 32.43 -6.31
N ARG A 96 28.34 32.97 -7.51
CA ARG A 96 29.68 33.35 -8.02
C ARG A 96 29.55 34.46 -9.07
N GLY A 97 29.57 35.69 -8.60
CA GLY A 97 29.66 36.91 -9.41
C GLY A 97 30.04 38.09 -8.55
#